data_AF-A0A519H5A0-F1
#
_entry.id   AF-A0A519H5A0-F1
#
_cell.length_a   1.000
_cell.length_b   1.000
_cell.length_c   1.000
_cell.angle_alpha   90.00
_cell.angle_beta   90.00
_cell.angle_gamma   90.00
#
_symmetry.space_group_name_H-M   'P 1'
#
loop_
_entity.id
_entity.type
_entity.pdbx_description
1 polymer ?
#
loop_
_entity_poly.entity_id
_entity_poly.type
_entity_poly.pdbx_seq_one_letter_code
_entity_poly.pdbx_strand_id
1 'polypeptide(L)' 'LQFCGSTVEKVMFWVPQSGDIGMGVSILTYAGRVQFGLITDTGLCPDPEAIIANFAPEFEKLLMLSLMMPWEN' A
#
# COMPACT_ATOMS: atom_id res chain seq x y z
N LEU A 1 15.65 10.02 6.01
CA LEU A 1 15.79 9.77 7.46
C LEU A 1 17.11 9.06 7.70
N GLN A 2 17.98 9.64 8.54
CA GLN A 2 19.18 8.94 9.02
C GLN A 2 18.96 8.49 10.46
N PHE A 3 19.21 7.20 10.72
CA PHE A 3 19.08 6.58 12.03
C PHE A 3 20.44 5.96 12.38
N CYS A 4 21.05 6.42 13.47
CA CYS A 4 22.38 5.98 13.88
C CYS A 4 23.45 6.01 12.76
N GLY A 5 23.39 7.02 11.87
CA GLY A 5 24.34 7.19 10.75
C GLY A 5 24.03 6.38 9.49
N SER A 6 22.93 5.61 9.47
CA SER A 6 22.48 4.87 8.29
C SER A 6 21.21 5.48 7.70
N THR A 7 21.11 5.51 6.36
CA THR A 7 19.90 5.97 5.67
C THR A 7 18.85 4.88 5.70
N VAL A 8 17.67 5.18 6.26
CA VAL A 8 16.53 4.27 6.22
C VAL A 8 16.02 4.22 4.78
N GLU A 9 16.03 3.05 4.17
CA GLU A 9 15.57 2.84 2.78
C GLU A 9 14.06 2.60 2.71
N LYS A 10 13.53 1.84 3.68
CA LYS A 10 12.12 1.45 3.72
C LYS A 10 11.60 1.57 5.15
N VAL A 11 10.34 1.95 5.27
CA VAL A 11 9.65 2.06 6.55
C VAL A 11 8.34 1.29 6.39
N MET A 12 8.17 0.25 7.19
CA MET A 12 6.93 -0.52 7.20
C MET A 12 6.14 -0.14 8.45
N PHE A 13 4.84 0.03 8.30
CA PHE A 13 3.92 0.11 9.43
C PHE A 13 2.79 -0.89 9.24
N TRP A 14 2.45 -1.56 10.32
CA TRP A 14 1.37 -2.54 10.39
C TRP A 14 0.17 -1.89 11.05
N VAL A 15 -1.00 -2.11 10.45
CA VAL A 15 -2.27 -1.74 11.07
C VAL A 15 -2.51 -2.70 12.24
N PRO A 16 -2.81 -2.22 13.45
CA PRO A 16 -3.12 -3.10 14.57
C PRO A 16 -4.34 -3.96 14.23
N GLN A 17 -4.19 -5.27 14.34
CA GLN A 17 -5.28 -6.23 14.12
C GLN A 17 -5.96 -6.49 15.47
N SER A 18 -7.03 -5.74 15.75
CA SER A 18 -7.84 -5.91 16.97
C SER A 18 -9.19 -6.53 16.64
N GLY A 19 -9.59 -7.58 17.38
CA GLY A 19 -10.92 -8.20 17.26
C GLY A 19 -11.15 -8.91 15.91
N ASP A 20 -12.30 -8.63 15.28
CA ASP A 20 -12.80 -9.26 14.05
C ASP A 20 -12.25 -8.66 12.74
N ILE A 21 -11.12 -7.93 12.80
CA ILE A 21 -10.52 -7.33 11.60
C ILE A 21 -9.74 -8.40 10.83
N GLY A 22 -10.35 -8.89 9.76
CA GLY A 22 -9.76 -9.90 8.87
C GLY A 22 -8.79 -9.37 7.81
N MET A 23 -8.72 -8.04 7.61
CA MET A 23 -7.82 -7.42 6.64
C MET A 23 -7.41 -6.00 7.08
N GLY A 24 -6.12 -5.71 6.98
CA GLY A 24 -5.54 -4.39 7.19
C GLY A 24 -4.68 -3.97 6.01
N VAL A 25 -4.85 -2.73 5.55
CA VAL A 25 -4.07 -2.13 4.46
C VAL A 25 -3.30 -0.94 5.00
N SER A 26 -2.01 -0.86 4.73
CA SER A 26 -1.16 0.28 5.04
C SER A 26 -0.57 0.90 3.78
N ILE A 27 -0.61 2.23 3.69
CA ILE A 27 -0.04 3.00 2.59
C ILE A 27 0.92 4.02 3.18
N LEU A 28 2.19 3.94 2.81
CA LEU A 28 3.22 4.87 3.28
C LEU A 28 4.02 5.45 2.12
N THR A 29 4.13 6.78 2.10
CA THR A 29 5.06 7.46 1.20
C THR A 29 6.31 7.85 1.96
N TYR A 30 7.46 7.35 1.53
CA TYR A 30 8.75 7.71 2.11
C TYR A 30 9.85 7.71 1.05
N ALA A 31 10.72 8.73 1.10
CA ALA A 31 11.85 8.91 0.17
C ALA A 31 11.45 8.79 -1.32
N GLY A 32 10.32 9.39 -1.71
CA GLY A 32 9.82 9.37 -3.09
C GLY A 32 9.28 8.01 -3.56
N ARG A 33 9.13 7.05 -2.66
CA ARG A 33 8.55 5.73 -2.94
C ARG A 33 7.26 5.58 -2.13
N VAL A 34 6.25 4.99 -2.74
CA VAL A 34 5.03 4.56 -2.05
C VAL A 34 5.15 3.08 -1.75
N GLN A 35 4.81 2.69 -0.52
CA GLN A 35 4.84 1.32 -0.02
C GLN A 35 3.43 0.92 0.38
N PHE A 36 3.02 -0.26 -0.09
CA PHE A 36 1.73 -0.87 0.21
C PHE A 36 1.96 -2.11 1.07
N GLY A 37 1.35 -2.15 2.23
CA GLY A 37 1.28 -3.32 3.10
C GLY A 37 -0.13 -3.87 3.13
N LEU A 38 -0.26 -5.19 3.06
CA LEU A 38 -1.51 -5.91 3.24
C LEU A 38 -1.28 -7.02 4.25
N ILE A 39 -2.14 -7.08 5.26
CA ILE A 39 -2.17 -8.14 6.25
C ILE A 39 -3.58 -8.69 6.26
N THR A 40 -3.74 -9.99 6.12
CA THR A 40 -5.04 -10.65 6.09
C THR A 40 -5.05 -11.89 6.97
N ASP A 41 -6.23 -12.22 7.49
CA ASP A 41 -6.50 -13.52 8.07
C ASP A 41 -6.47 -14.59 6.97
N THR A 42 -5.69 -15.65 7.17
CA THR A 42 -5.50 -16.71 6.19
C THR A 42 -6.78 -17.50 5.89
N GLY A 43 -7.72 -17.57 6.84
CA GLY A 43 -9.03 -18.20 6.64
C GLY A 43 -9.97 -17.39 5.74
N LEU A 44 -9.75 -16.07 5.64
CA LEU A 44 -10.55 -15.17 4.79
C LEU A 44 -9.86 -14.86 3.45
N CYS A 45 -8.54 -14.75 3.43
CA CYS A 45 -7.75 -14.48 2.24
C CYS A 45 -6.54 -15.43 2.19
N PRO A 46 -6.65 -16.54 1.45
CA PRO A 46 -5.58 -17.54 1.37
C PRO A 46 -4.39 -17.09 0.51
N ASP A 47 -4.57 -16.08 -0.34
CA ASP A 47 -3.51 -15.51 -1.18
C ASP A 47 -3.56 -13.97 -1.17
N PRO A 48 -2.95 -13.33 -0.16
CA PRO A 48 -2.84 -11.87 -0.11
C PRO A 48 -1.89 -11.30 -1.19
N GLU A 49 -0.96 -12.10 -1.72
CA GLU A 49 -0.03 -11.65 -2.76
C GLU A 49 -0.78 -11.34 -4.06
N ALA A 50 -1.81 -12.13 -4.39
CA ALA A 50 -2.70 -11.83 -5.51
C ALA A 50 -3.34 -10.44 -5.41
N ILE A 51 -3.72 -9.98 -4.22
CA ILE A 51 -4.29 -8.64 -4.02
C ILE A 51 -3.22 -7.57 -4.26
N ILE A 52 -2.02 -7.75 -3.68
CA ILE A 52 -0.90 -6.82 -3.86
C ILE A 52 -0.47 -6.72 -5.33
N ALA A 53 -0.43 -7.83 -6.07
CA ALA A 53 -0.05 -7.86 -7.47
C ALA A 53 -0.98 -7.01 -8.36
N ASN A 54 -2.25 -6.86 -7.96
CA ASN A 54 -3.22 -6.03 -8.67
C ASN A 54 -3.08 -4.53 -8.34
N PHE A 55 -2.31 -4.16 -7.31
CA PHE A 55 -2.24 -2.77 -6.89
C PHE A 55 -1.66 -1.84 -7.97
N ALA A 56 -0.49 -2.18 -8.52
CA ALA A 56 0.15 -1.39 -9.58
C ALA A 56 -0.73 -1.25 -10.85
N PRO A 57 -1.27 -2.32 -11.45
CA PRO A 57 -2.09 -2.19 -12.65
C PRO A 57 -3.40 -1.43 -12.40
N GLU A 58 -4.05 -1.58 -11.23
CA GLU A 58 -5.24 -0.79 -10.90
C GLU A 58 -4.91 0.68 -10.67
N PHE A 59 -3.76 0.98 -10.04
CA PHE A 59 -3.28 2.35 -9.91
C PHE A 59 -3.01 3.00 -11.28
N GLU A 60 -2.40 2.28 -12.21
CA GLU A 60 -2.18 2.77 -13.58
C GLU A 60 -3.49 3.09 -14.29
N LYS A 61 -4.52 2.24 -14.15
CA LYS A 61 -5.85 2.52 -14.70
C LYS A 61 -6.46 3.79 -14.11
N LEU A 62 -6.39 3.94 -12.78
CA LEU A 62 -6.89 5.12 -12.08
C LEU A 62 -6.11 6.39 -12.48
N LEU A 63 -4.80 6.28 -12.66
CA LEU A 63 -3.95 7.37 -13.15
C LEU A 63 -4.35 7.77 -14.57
N MET A 64 -4.50 6.81 -15.48
CA MET A 64 -4.91 7.06 -16.86
C MET A 64 -6.28 7.72 -16.92
N LEU A 65 -7.26 7.22 -16.16
CA LEU A 65 -8.57 7.85 -16.04
C LEU A 65 -8.45 9.28 -15.52
N SER A 66 -7.65 9.51 -14.47
CA SER A 66 -7.42 10.84 -13.91
C SER A 66 -6.86 11.81 -14.94
N LEU A 67 -5.86 11.38 -15.73
CA LEU A 67 -5.28 12.18 -16.81
C LEU A 67 -6.27 12.50 -17.93
N MET A 68 -7.28 11.65 -18.15
CA MET A 68 -8.33 11.85 -19.16
C MET A 68 -9.52 12.69 -18.65
N MET A 69 -9.65 12.90 -17.34
CA MET A 69 -10.71 13.74 -16.79
C MET A 69 -10.43 15.22 -17.08
N PRO A 70 -11.48 16.04 -17.28
CA PRO A 70 -11.32 17.48 -17.31
C PRO A 70 -10.83 17.94 -15.92
N TRP A 71 -9.60 18.44 -15.88
CA TRP A 71 -9.05 19.06 -14.68
C TRP A 71 -9.67 20.45 -14.55
N GLU A 72 -10.54 20.64 -13.57
CA GLU A 72 -11.03 21.98 -13.25
C GLU A 72 -9.85 22.85 -12.78
N ASN A 73 -9.76 24.06 -13.33
CA ASN A 73 -8.85 25.11 -12.87
C ASN A 73 -9.47 25.87 -11.71
#